data_AF-A0A0K9NRT7-F1
#
_entry.id   AF-A0A0K9NRT7-F1
#
_cell.length_a   1.000
_cell.length_b   1.000
_cell.length_c   1.000
_cell.angle_alpha   90.00
_cell.angle_beta   90.00
_cell.angle_gamma   90.00
#
_symmetry.space_group_name_H-M   'P 1'
#
loop_
_entity.id
_entity.type
_entity.pdbx_description
1 polymer ?
#
loop_
_entity_poly.entity_id
_entity_poly.type
_entity_poly.pdbx_seq_one_letter_code
_entity_poly.pdbx_strand_id
1 'polypeptide(L)'
;APNKSSQVAIVGSNLCPVESLDYEMIENDFFKQDWRSRGGKQIFQYFVLKWTLCLLIGSIVGGIGFFNNLAVENIAGVKFVITSNMMLANRYLSAFAVFAVTNFVLLMFSSLITAYVAPAAAGSGIPEVKAYLNGVDAPGIFSVKTLVVKIVGCIGAVSSSLHLGKAGPMIHNSA
;
A
#
# COMPACT_ATOMS: atom_id res chain seq x y z
N ALA A 1 -1.31 -11.57 -23.17
CA ALA A 1 -2.19 -12.76 -23.11
C ALA A 1 -1.93 -13.48 -21.79
N PRO A 2 -2.88 -13.58 -20.86
CA PRO A 2 -2.63 -14.28 -19.61
C PRO A 2 -2.78 -15.79 -19.82
N ASN A 3 -1.86 -16.54 -19.20
CA ASN A 3 -1.66 -17.96 -19.33
C ASN A 3 -2.84 -18.74 -18.68
N LYS A 4 -3.55 -19.55 -19.46
CA LYS A 4 -4.77 -20.31 -19.07
C LYS A 4 -4.50 -21.74 -18.60
N SER A 5 -3.35 -22.02 -17.99
CA SER A 5 -3.00 -23.39 -17.58
C SER A 5 -3.03 -23.56 -16.06
N SER A 6 -4.23 -23.57 -15.46
CA SER A 6 -4.43 -24.25 -14.18
C SER A 6 -5.25 -25.52 -14.46
N GLN A 7 -4.61 -26.68 -14.28
CA GLN A 7 -5.07 -28.00 -14.73
C GLN A 7 -6.29 -28.56 -13.95
N VAL A 8 -6.95 -27.77 -13.10
CA VAL A 8 -8.06 -28.23 -12.24
C VAL A 8 -9.38 -27.49 -12.50
N ALA A 9 -9.49 -26.75 -13.61
CA ALA A 9 -10.73 -26.08 -13.95
C ALA A 9 -11.81 -27.10 -14.36
N ILE A 10 -12.81 -27.30 -13.49
CA ILE A 10 -14.10 -27.89 -13.87
C ILE A 10 -14.67 -27.02 -14.99
N VAL A 11 -14.85 -27.59 -16.17
CA VAL A 11 -15.31 -26.88 -17.37
C VAL A 11 -16.68 -26.24 -17.07
N GLY A 12 -16.70 -24.91 -16.96
CA GLY A 12 -17.93 -24.12 -16.76
C GLY A 12 -18.04 -23.37 -15.42
N SER A 13 -17.10 -23.54 -14.47
CA SER A 13 -17.09 -22.72 -13.25
C SER A 13 -16.35 -21.39 -13.48
N ASN A 14 -16.92 -20.29 -12.98
CA ASN A 14 -16.13 -19.08 -12.76
C ASN A 14 -15.14 -19.41 -11.63
N LEU A 15 -13.86 -19.57 -11.99
CA LEU A 15 -12.79 -19.72 -11.00
C LEU A 15 -12.83 -18.49 -10.09
N CYS A 16 -13.09 -18.70 -8.80
CA CYS A 16 -12.84 -17.66 -7.81
C CYS A 16 -11.33 -17.36 -7.88
N PRO A 17 -10.92 -16.11 -8.18
CA PRO A 17 -9.51 -15.79 -8.32
C PRO A 17 -8.79 -15.68 -6.96
N VAL A 18 -9.48 -16.02 -5.88
CA VAL A 18 -9.00 -15.99 -4.50
C VAL A 18 -8.49 -17.39 -4.15
N GLU A 19 -7.23 -17.48 -3.78
CA GLU A 19 -6.55 -18.73 -3.43
C GLU A 19 -6.16 -18.73 -1.94
N SER A 20 -5.81 -19.90 -1.40
CA SER A 20 -5.31 -20.02 -0.03
C SER A 20 -3.78 -19.99 0.00
N LEU A 21 -3.19 -19.39 1.03
CA LEU A 21 -1.75 -19.45 1.27
C LEU A 21 -1.33 -20.78 1.88
N ASP A 22 -0.29 -21.38 1.31
CA ASP A 22 0.36 -22.58 1.83
C ASP A 22 1.29 -22.24 3.01
N TYR A 23 0.70 -21.94 4.17
CA TYR A 23 1.48 -21.71 5.40
C TYR A 23 2.14 -22.98 5.95
N GLU A 24 1.58 -24.14 5.64
CA GLU A 24 2.11 -25.41 6.08
C GLU A 24 3.38 -25.75 5.31
N MET A 25 4.45 -25.97 6.07
CA MET A 25 5.71 -26.42 5.50
C MET A 25 5.57 -27.89 5.08
N ILE A 26 5.75 -28.17 3.79
CA ILE A 26 5.70 -29.54 3.27
C ILE A 26 6.97 -30.29 3.71
N GLU A 27 6.82 -31.18 4.69
CA GLU A 27 7.91 -31.98 5.25
C GLU A 27 8.36 -33.13 4.33
N ASN A 28 8.99 -32.80 3.20
CA ASN A 28 9.57 -33.80 2.30
C ASN A 28 10.92 -34.31 2.81
N ASP A 29 11.29 -35.52 2.40
CA ASP A 29 12.60 -36.11 2.75
C ASP A 29 13.78 -35.23 2.30
N PHE A 30 13.65 -34.56 1.16
CA PHE A 30 14.61 -33.55 0.69
C PHE A 30 14.77 -32.40 1.68
N PHE A 31 13.68 -31.87 2.22
CA PHE A 31 13.72 -30.80 3.22
C PHE A 31 14.39 -31.28 4.51
N LYS A 32 14.06 -32.50 4.97
CA LYS A 32 14.66 -33.12 6.17
C LYS A 32 16.16 -33.35 6.00
N GLN A 33 16.59 -33.78 4.82
CA GLN A 33 18.02 -33.97 4.51
C GLN A 33 18.77 -32.64 4.50
N ASP A 34 18.19 -31.61 3.87
CA ASP A 34 18.76 -30.26 3.85
C ASP A 34 18.88 -29.70 5.28
N TRP A 35 17.86 -29.88 6.12
CA TRP A 35 17.86 -29.45 7.52
C TRP A 35 18.94 -30.14 8.36
N ARG A 36 19.13 -31.46 8.18
CA ARG A 36 20.18 -32.22 8.88
C ARG A 36 21.59 -31.83 8.44
N SER A 37 21.74 -31.37 7.19
CA SER A 37 23.04 -30.93 6.65
C SER A 37 23.46 -29.55 7.15
N ARG A 38 22.55 -28.79 7.78
CA ARG A 38 22.81 -27.41 8.20
C ARG A 38 23.77 -27.35 9.37
N GLY A 39 24.95 -26.78 9.14
CA GLY A 39 25.94 -26.51 10.17
C GLY A 39 25.60 -25.28 11.02
N GLY A 40 26.21 -25.15 12.21
CA GLY A 40 26.01 -24.01 13.11
C GLY A 40 26.29 -22.63 12.47
N LYS A 41 27.23 -22.56 11.51
CA LYS A 41 27.50 -21.33 10.73
C LYS A 41 26.31 -20.90 9.87
N GLN A 42 25.62 -21.84 9.22
CA GLN A 42 24.44 -21.54 8.38
C GLN A 42 23.23 -21.13 9.23
N ILE A 43 23.06 -21.75 10.40
CA ILE A 43 22.00 -21.37 11.36
C ILE A 43 22.24 -19.94 11.87
N PHE A 44 23.49 -19.61 12.22
CA PHE A 44 23.85 -18.24 12.63
C PHE A 44 23.63 -17.23 11.50
N GLN A 45 24.06 -17.52 10.28
CA GLN A 45 23.80 -16.68 9.10
C GLN A 45 22.30 -16.47 8.87
N TYR A 46 21.48 -17.51 9.00
CA TYR A 46 20.04 -17.43 8.85
C TYR A 46 19.39 -16.53 9.92
N PHE A 47 19.87 -16.62 11.17
CA PHE A 47 19.41 -15.73 12.24
C PHE A 47 19.76 -14.27 11.92
N VAL A 48 21.01 -13.98 11.56
CA VAL A 48 21.43 -12.62 11.17
C VAL A 48 20.65 -12.10 9.97
N LEU A 49 20.42 -12.94 8.95
CA LEU A 49 19.64 -12.58 7.77
C LEU A 49 18.20 -12.16 8.15
N LYS A 50 17.54 -12.91 9.02
CA LYS A 50 16.18 -12.56 9.49
C LYS A 50 16.12 -11.19 10.16
N TRP A 51 17.05 -10.91 11.08
CA TRP A 51 17.08 -9.65 11.80
C TRP A 51 17.45 -8.46 10.91
N THR A 52 18.40 -8.66 10.00
CA THR A 52 18.79 -7.62 9.03
C THR A 52 17.67 -7.30 8.04
N LEU A 53 16.94 -8.31 7.55
CA LEU A 53 15.75 -8.10 6.71
C LEU A 53 14.65 -7.34 7.46
N CYS A 54 14.38 -7.70 8.72
CA CYS A 54 13.41 -6.98 9.56
C CYS A 54 13.79 -5.49 9.71
N LEU A 55 15.06 -5.20 9.99
CA LEU A 55 15.57 -3.82 10.09
C LEU A 55 15.43 -3.07 8.76
N LEU A 56 15.77 -3.72 7.64
CA LEU A 56 15.68 -3.13 6.31
C LEU A 56 14.24 -2.76 5.95
N ILE A 57 13.29 -3.67 6.18
CA ILE A 57 11.86 -3.43 5.94
C ILE A 57 11.38 -2.25 6.79
N GLY A 58 11.72 -2.24 8.09
CA GLY A 58 11.36 -1.14 8.99
C GLY A 58 11.92 0.22 8.53
N SER A 59 13.16 0.24 8.05
CA SER A 59 13.81 1.45 7.54
C SER A 59 13.16 1.96 6.24
N ILE A 60 12.81 1.05 5.32
CA ILE A 60 12.13 1.40 4.07
C ILE A 60 10.73 1.96 4.36
N VAL A 61 9.95 1.28 5.20
CA VAL A 61 8.59 1.71 5.57
C VAL A 61 8.63 3.04 6.31
N GLY A 62 9.58 3.22 7.23
CA GLY A 62 9.81 4.49 7.92
C GLY A 62 10.15 5.63 6.94
N GLY A 63 11.01 5.38 5.96
CA GLY A 63 11.35 6.33 4.91
C GLY A 63 10.15 6.73 4.04
N ILE A 64 9.33 5.76 3.62
CA ILE A 64 8.09 6.02 2.87
C ILE A 64 7.11 6.85 3.70
N GLY A 65 6.95 6.52 4.99
CA GLY A 65 6.08 7.26 5.90
C GLY A 65 6.53 8.71 6.11
N PHE A 66 7.83 8.93 6.30
CA PHE A 66 8.41 10.26 6.41
C PHE A 66 8.21 11.07 5.12
N PHE A 67 8.49 10.47 3.97
CA PHE A 67 8.29 11.12 2.67
C PHE A 67 6.82 11.51 2.45
N ASN A 68 5.87 10.61 2.75
CA ASN A 68 4.44 10.89 2.64
C ASN A 68 4.03 12.05 3.57
N ASN A 69 4.49 12.03 4.83
CA ASN A 69 4.22 13.12 5.77
C ASN A 69 4.71 14.47 5.24
N LEU A 70 5.97 14.52 4.78
CA LEU A 70 6.58 15.73 4.25
C LEU A 70 5.85 16.23 2.99
N ALA A 71 5.46 15.33 2.09
CA ALA A 71 4.72 15.68 0.88
C ALA A 71 3.34 16.27 1.21
N VAL A 72 2.59 15.63 2.11
CA VAL A 72 1.27 16.10 2.54
C VAL A 72 1.37 17.46 3.23
N GLU A 73 2.32 17.63 4.13
CA GLU A 73 2.52 18.88 4.88
C GLU A 73 2.89 20.03 3.96
N ASN A 74 3.77 19.81 2.98
CA ASN A 74 4.12 20.81 1.99
C ASN A 74 2.94 21.20 1.09
N ILE A 75 2.19 20.22 0.55
CA ILE A 75 1.07 20.50 -0.36
C ILE A 75 -0.09 21.18 0.39
N ALA A 76 -0.48 20.63 1.54
CA ALA A 76 -1.53 21.21 2.36
C ALA A 76 -1.11 22.59 2.89
N GLY A 77 0.14 22.74 3.33
CA GLY A 77 0.71 23.99 3.82
C GLY A 77 0.64 25.11 2.79
N VAL A 78 1.09 24.87 1.56
CA VAL A 78 1.02 25.87 0.47
C VAL A 78 -0.42 26.31 0.23
N LYS A 79 -1.37 25.38 0.15
CA LYS A 79 -2.79 25.70 -0.02
C LYS A 79 -3.33 26.56 1.12
N PHE A 80 -3.01 26.22 2.37
CA PHE A 80 -3.45 26.99 3.53
C PHE A 80 -2.84 28.39 3.56
N VAL A 81 -1.56 28.54 3.22
CA VAL A 81 -0.90 29.86 3.13
C VAL A 81 -1.55 30.74 2.08
N ILE A 82 -1.80 30.21 0.88
CA ILE A 82 -2.46 30.94 -0.21
C ILE A 82 -3.86 31.40 0.22
N THR A 83 -4.65 30.49 0.81
CA THR A 83 -6.01 30.78 1.26
C THR A 83 -6.01 31.83 2.38
N SER A 84 -5.11 31.70 3.35
CA SER A 84 -4.96 32.63 4.47
C SER A 84 -4.59 34.04 4.00
N ASN A 85 -3.60 34.17 3.09
CA ASN A 85 -3.21 35.46 2.53
C ASN A 85 -4.36 36.17 1.80
N MET A 86 -5.24 35.42 1.11
CA MET A 86 -6.42 35.99 0.46
C MET A 86 -7.51 36.40 1.45
N MET A 87 -7.65 35.68 2.57
CA MET A 87 -8.56 36.08 3.65
C MET A 87 -8.09 37.37 4.34
N LEU A 88 -6.78 37.52 4.58
CA LEU A 88 -6.20 38.74 5.14
C LEU A 88 -6.38 39.96 4.22
N ALA A 89 -6.44 39.74 2.91
CA ALA A 89 -6.74 40.78 1.92
C ALA A 89 -8.24 41.14 1.82
N ASN A 90 -9.09 40.70 2.76
CA ASN A 90 -10.56 40.87 2.77
C ASN A 90 -11.28 40.27 1.54
N ARG A 91 -10.68 39.32 0.81
CA ARG A 91 -11.29 38.67 -0.36
C ARG A 91 -11.80 37.27 -0.04
N TYR A 92 -12.81 37.19 0.83
CA TYR A 92 -13.32 35.92 1.35
C TYR A 92 -13.90 34.98 0.28
N LEU A 93 -14.64 35.53 -0.68
CA LEU A 93 -15.24 34.76 -1.78
C LEU A 93 -14.19 34.08 -2.66
N SER A 94 -13.14 34.82 -3.05
CA SER A 94 -12.05 34.24 -3.84
C SER A 94 -11.21 33.25 -3.02
N ALA A 95 -11.02 33.52 -1.72
CA ALA A 95 -10.34 32.59 -0.83
C ALA A 95 -11.07 31.24 -0.75
N PHE A 96 -12.39 31.28 -0.60
CA PHE A 96 -13.22 30.08 -0.60
C PHE A 96 -13.18 29.34 -1.95
N ALA A 97 -13.30 30.07 -3.06
CA ALA A 97 -13.25 29.47 -4.39
C ALA A 97 -11.91 28.77 -4.67
N VAL A 98 -10.77 29.40 -4.34
CA VAL A 98 -9.45 28.78 -4.52
C VAL A 98 -9.30 27.56 -3.62
N PHE A 99 -9.71 27.64 -2.36
CA PHE A 99 -9.67 26.49 -1.46
C PHE A 99 -10.49 25.30 -1.99
N ALA A 100 -11.72 25.56 -2.43
CA ALA A 100 -12.63 24.55 -2.96
C ALA A 100 -12.08 23.91 -4.25
N VAL A 101 -11.63 24.72 -5.21
CA VAL A 101 -11.09 24.24 -6.48
C VAL A 101 -9.81 23.42 -6.27
N THR A 102 -8.92 23.89 -5.40
CA THR A 102 -7.66 23.17 -5.13
C THR A 102 -7.93 21.80 -4.48
N ASN A 103 -8.86 21.73 -3.53
CA ASN A 103 -9.28 20.46 -2.94
C ASN A 103 -9.93 19.53 -3.96
N PHE A 104 -10.79 20.06 -4.81
CA PHE A 104 -11.47 19.28 -5.85
C PHE A 104 -10.47 18.68 -6.84
N VAL A 105 -9.50 19.45 -7.31
CA VAL A 105 -8.47 18.98 -8.26
C VAL A 105 -7.59 17.89 -7.63
N LEU A 106 -7.14 18.08 -6.39
CA LEU A 106 -6.33 17.09 -5.67
C LEU A 106 -7.09 15.78 -5.44
N LEU A 107 -8.37 15.87 -5.05
CA LEU A 107 -9.22 14.72 -4.82
C LEU A 107 -9.54 13.98 -6.12
N MET A 108 -9.86 14.72 -7.19
CA MET A 108 -10.10 14.14 -8.50
C MET A 108 -8.86 13.41 -9.02
N PHE A 109 -7.67 13.99 -8.89
CA PHE A 109 -6.43 13.33 -9.26
C PHE A 109 -6.21 12.02 -8.49
N SER A 110 -6.39 12.05 -7.16
CA SER A 110 -6.27 10.87 -6.30
C SER A 110 -7.30 9.77 -6.64
N SER A 111 -8.53 10.17 -6.93
CA SER A 111 -9.60 9.24 -7.32
C SER A 111 -9.33 8.61 -8.69
N LEU A 112 -8.93 9.41 -9.68
CA LEU A 112 -8.67 8.94 -11.04
C LEU A 112 -7.48 7.97 -11.09
N ILE A 113 -6.37 8.27 -10.41
CA ILE A 113 -5.21 7.36 -10.40
C ILE A 113 -5.58 6.02 -9.74
N THR A 114 -6.35 6.06 -8.66
CA THR A 114 -6.79 4.84 -7.96
C THR A 114 -7.78 4.03 -8.83
N ALA A 115 -8.76 4.68 -9.44
CA ALA A 115 -9.79 4.00 -10.22
C ALA A 115 -9.26 3.37 -11.53
N TYR A 116 -8.36 4.07 -12.24
CA TYR A 116 -7.90 3.63 -13.56
C TYR A 116 -6.61 2.82 -13.54
N VAL A 117 -5.71 3.03 -12.58
CA VAL A 117 -4.40 2.36 -12.56
C VAL A 117 -4.41 1.10 -11.70
N ALA A 118 -4.92 1.19 -10.47
CA ALA A 118 -4.95 0.08 -9.53
C ALA A 118 -6.15 0.18 -8.59
N PRO A 119 -7.33 -0.34 -8.99
CA PRO A 119 -8.53 -0.29 -8.14
C PRO A 119 -8.36 -1.06 -6.82
N ALA A 120 -7.45 -2.04 -6.77
CA ALA A 120 -7.06 -2.75 -5.55
C ALA A 120 -6.38 -1.85 -4.50
N ALA A 121 -5.94 -0.64 -4.86
CA ALA A 121 -5.36 0.32 -3.92
C ALA A 121 -6.42 1.12 -3.15
N ALA A 122 -7.70 1.00 -3.50
CA ALA A 122 -8.78 1.76 -2.90
C ALA A 122 -8.95 1.42 -1.41
N GLY A 123 -9.24 2.44 -0.60
CA GLY A 123 -9.48 2.27 0.83
C GLY A 123 -8.20 2.13 1.66
N SER A 124 -8.37 1.60 2.88
CA SER A 124 -7.31 1.58 3.89
C SER A 124 -6.25 0.53 3.60
N GLY A 125 -6.62 -0.67 3.16
CA GLY A 125 -5.69 -1.81 3.06
C GLY A 125 -5.65 -2.72 4.29
N ILE A 126 -6.23 -2.30 5.42
CA ILE A 126 -6.27 -3.10 6.64
C ILE A 126 -7.09 -4.40 6.44
N PRO A 127 -8.29 -4.38 5.82
CA PRO A 127 -9.02 -5.61 5.51
C PRO A 127 -8.22 -6.59 4.65
N GLU A 128 -7.47 -6.08 3.69
CA GLU A 128 -6.67 -6.84 2.72
C GLU A 128 -5.47 -7.50 3.40
N VAL A 129 -4.73 -6.75 4.22
CA VAL A 129 -3.64 -7.31 5.04
C VAL A 129 -4.19 -8.35 6.02
N LYS A 130 -5.35 -8.11 6.63
CA LYS A 130 -6.00 -9.08 7.52
C LYS A 130 -6.41 -10.34 6.76
N ALA A 131 -6.97 -10.22 5.56
CA ALA A 131 -7.33 -11.36 4.72
C ALA A 131 -6.09 -12.19 4.36
N TYR A 132 -5.00 -11.51 3.97
CA TYR A 132 -3.74 -12.17 3.66
C TYR A 132 -3.18 -12.93 4.87
N LEU A 133 -3.14 -12.32 6.05
CA LEU A 133 -2.69 -12.99 7.29
C LEU A 133 -3.61 -14.14 7.73
N ASN A 134 -4.88 -14.12 7.34
CA ASN A 134 -5.81 -15.25 7.55
C ASN A 134 -5.60 -16.38 6.52
N GLY A 135 -4.66 -16.24 5.58
CA GLY A 135 -4.36 -17.23 4.56
C GLY A 135 -5.15 -17.08 3.29
N VAL A 136 -5.76 -15.92 3.04
CA VAL A 136 -6.51 -15.62 1.80
C VAL A 136 -5.64 -14.77 0.88
N ASP A 137 -5.18 -15.34 -0.23
CA ASP A 137 -4.46 -14.61 -1.28
C ASP A 137 -5.44 -14.10 -2.33
N ALA A 138 -5.52 -12.77 -2.46
CA ALA A 138 -6.32 -12.13 -3.49
C ALA A 138 -5.41 -11.42 -4.50
N PRO A 139 -5.74 -11.50 -5.81
CA PRO A 139 -4.83 -11.13 -6.87
C PRO A 139 -4.53 -9.62 -6.84
N GLY A 140 -3.25 -9.28 -6.82
CA GLY A 140 -2.78 -7.90 -6.97
C GLY A 140 -2.83 -7.02 -5.71
N ILE A 141 -3.13 -7.60 -4.53
CA ILE A 141 -3.10 -6.86 -3.24
C ILE A 141 -1.70 -6.30 -2.95
N PHE A 142 -0.64 -7.09 -3.20
CA PHE A 142 0.77 -6.72 -2.93
C PHE A 142 1.56 -6.37 -4.21
N SER A 143 0.88 -5.94 -5.27
CA SER A 143 1.60 -5.49 -6.47
C SER A 143 2.32 -4.17 -6.20
N VAL A 144 3.55 -4.02 -6.70
CA VAL A 144 4.30 -2.75 -6.66
C VAL A 144 3.49 -1.60 -7.27
N LYS A 145 2.67 -1.88 -8.28
CA LYS A 145 1.75 -0.89 -8.87
C LYS A 145 0.73 -0.39 -7.84
N THR A 146 0.13 -1.30 -7.08
CA THR A 146 -0.84 -1.00 -6.01
C THR A 146 -0.19 -0.15 -4.92
N LEU A 147 1.04 -0.48 -4.53
CA LEU A 147 1.82 0.29 -3.54
C LEU A 147 2.06 1.74 -4.01
N VAL A 148 2.55 1.93 -5.23
CA VAL A 148 2.83 3.27 -5.77
C VAL A 148 1.55 4.11 -5.89
N VAL A 149 0.48 3.52 -6.43
CA VAL A 149 -0.81 4.20 -6.58
C VAL A 149 -1.38 4.57 -5.21
N LYS A 150 -1.28 3.67 -4.21
CA LYS A 150 -1.74 3.93 -2.85
C LYS A 150 -0.97 5.08 -2.19
N ILE A 151 0.36 5.15 -2.35
CA ILE A 151 1.17 6.26 -1.80
C ILE A 151 0.74 7.60 -2.44
N VAL A 152 0.71 7.67 -3.77
CA VAL A 152 0.38 8.91 -4.50
C VAL A 152 -1.07 9.33 -4.25
N GLY A 153 -2.00 8.38 -4.30
CA GLY A 153 -3.42 8.60 -4.02
C GLY A 153 -3.65 9.08 -2.58
N CYS A 154 -2.98 8.49 -1.60
CA CYS A 154 -3.07 8.91 -0.20
C CYS A 154 -2.56 10.34 0.00
N ILE A 155 -1.44 10.72 -0.63
CA ILE A 155 -0.91 12.09 -0.54
C ILE A 155 -1.95 13.09 -1.06
N GLY A 156 -2.53 12.83 -2.23
CA GLY A 156 -3.56 13.70 -2.82
C GLY A 156 -4.84 13.80 -1.97
N ALA A 157 -5.34 12.66 -1.47
CA ALA A 157 -6.58 12.59 -0.69
C ALA A 157 -6.45 13.24 0.70
N VAL A 158 -5.30 13.10 1.37
CA VAL A 158 -5.07 13.76 2.67
C VAL A 158 -4.80 15.26 2.47
N SER A 159 -4.10 15.62 1.38
CA SER A 159 -3.82 17.03 1.05
C SER A 159 -5.08 17.80 0.65
N SER A 160 -6.14 17.13 0.17
CA SER A 160 -7.42 17.77 -0.18
C SER A 160 -8.29 18.14 1.02
N SER A 161 -7.76 18.08 2.27
CA SER A 161 -8.49 18.37 3.51
C SER A 161 -9.74 17.51 3.71
N LEU A 162 -9.77 16.30 3.15
CA LEU A 162 -10.78 15.32 3.50
C LEU A 162 -10.54 14.82 4.93
N HIS A 163 -11.61 14.38 5.61
CA HIS A 163 -11.52 13.74 6.93
C HIS A 163 -10.99 12.30 6.80
N LEU A 164 -9.82 12.14 6.18
CA LEU A 164 -9.14 10.88 5.94
C LEU A 164 -7.78 10.88 6.66
N GLY A 165 -7.44 9.74 7.25
CA GLY A 165 -6.15 9.53 7.90
C GLY A 165 -5.17 8.77 6.99
N LYS A 166 -3.88 9.13 7.07
CA LYS A 166 -2.77 8.41 6.41
C LYS A 166 -2.40 7.09 7.10
N ALA A 167 -2.89 6.84 8.31
CA ALA A 167 -2.48 5.69 9.13
C ALA A 167 -2.89 4.33 8.52
N GLY A 168 -4.09 4.25 7.93
CA GLY A 168 -4.57 3.02 7.30
C GLY A 168 -3.72 2.55 6.12
N PRO A 169 -3.52 3.43 5.11
CA PRO A 169 -2.64 3.13 3.97
C PRO A 169 -1.20 2.77 4.36
N MET A 170 -0.66 3.36 5.44
CA MET A 170 0.70 3.04 5.90
C MET A 170 0.85 1.57 6.32
N ILE A 171 -0.20 0.95 6.89
CA ILE A 171 -0.17 -0.45 7.30
C ILE A 171 -0.10 -1.37 6.08
N HIS A 172 -0.86 -1.08 5.03
CA HIS A 172 -0.75 -1.82 3.76
C HIS A 172 0.64 -1.69 3.16
N ASN A 173 1.21 -0.48 3.15
CA ASN A 173 2.53 -0.25 2.58
C ASN A 173 3.66 -1.00 3.32
N SER A 174 3.40 -1.45 4.55
CA SER A 174 4.35 -2.20 5.39
C SER A 174 4.23 -3.72 5.26
N ALA A 175 3.17 -4.21 4.61
CA ALA A 175 2.92 -5.62 4.36
C ALA A 175 3.40 -6.00 2.96
#